data_AF-A0A2T5Q0Z7-F1
#
_entry.id   AF-A0A2T5Q0Z7-F1
#
_cell.length_a   1.000
_cell.length_b   1.000
_cell.length_c   1.000
_cell.angle_alpha   90.00
_cell.angle_beta   90.00
_cell.angle_gamma   90.00
#
_symmetry.space_group_name_H-M   'P 1'
#
loop_
_entity.id
_entity.type
_entity.pdbx_description
1 polymer ?
#
loop_
_entity_poly.entity_id
_entity_poly.type
_entity_poly.pdbx_seq_one_letter_code
_entity_poly.pdbx_strand_id
1 'polypeptide(L)'
;VNETGNALEEANADLKTAQDNYDAAANRQTVASDAYTKAEAELNAAKDAERKAKAAFDKAEEDYFNEPNEWNDAAQQQAKDAWDTASATVTKAQQAFDEANTALNGAQ
;
A
#
# COMPACT_ATOMS: atom_id res chain seq x y z
N VAL A 1 20.64 -13.86 -52.19
CA VAL A 1 19.64 -13.34 -51.23
C VAL A 1 18.82 -12.30 -51.99
N ASN A 2 17.49 -12.40 -52.04
CA ASN A 2 16.64 -11.40 -52.72
C ASN A 2 16.10 -10.39 -51.69
N GLU A 3 15.74 -9.19 -52.13
CA GLU A 3 15.28 -8.09 -51.27
C GLU A 3 14.03 -8.48 -50.44
N THR A 4 13.18 -9.35 -50.99
CA THR A 4 11.99 -9.87 -50.29
C THR A 4 12.34 -10.75 -49.10
N GLY A 5 13.40 -11.55 -49.18
CA GLY A 5 13.89 -12.39 -48.09
C GLY A 5 14.43 -11.56 -46.92
N ASN A 6 15.19 -10.50 -47.21
CA ASN A 6 15.71 -9.58 -46.20
C ASN A 6 14.55 -8.83 -45.49
N ALA A 7 13.56 -8.35 -46.24
CA ALA A 7 12.40 -7.65 -45.67
C ALA A 7 11.57 -8.54 -44.74
N LEU A 8 11.49 -9.85 -45.04
CA LEU A 8 10.76 -10.82 -44.21
C LEU A 8 11.51 -11.15 -42.91
N GLU A 9 12.85 -11.24 -42.98
CA GLU A 9 13.70 -11.42 -41.81
C GLU A 9 13.63 -10.20 -40.87
N GLU A 10 13.70 -8.99 -41.43
CA GLU A 10 13.53 -7.73 -40.67
C GLU A 10 12.15 -7.65 -40.00
N ALA A 11 11.07 -7.92 -40.74
CA ALA A 11 9.71 -7.90 -40.18
C ALA A 11 9.50 -8.93 -39.06
N ASN A 12 10.12 -10.11 -39.15
CA ASN A 12 10.07 -11.11 -38.09
C ASN A 12 10.85 -10.67 -36.84
N ALA A 13 11.98 -9.99 -37.01
CA ALA A 13 12.75 -9.42 -35.90
C ALA A 13 11.98 -8.30 -35.18
N ASP A 14 11.30 -7.44 -35.94
CA ASP A 14 10.43 -6.39 -35.40
C ASP A 14 9.24 -6.99 -34.63
N LEU A 15 8.59 -8.01 -35.20
CA LEU A 15 7.51 -8.71 -34.54
C LEU A 15 7.98 -9.33 -33.21
N LYS A 16 9.14 -9.97 -33.21
CA LYS A 16 9.72 -10.56 -31.99
C LYS A 16 10.00 -9.49 -30.93
N THR A 17 10.58 -8.37 -31.33
CA THR A 17 10.81 -7.23 -30.43
C THR A 17 9.51 -6.67 -29.86
N ALA A 18 8.46 -6.56 -30.69
CA ALA A 18 7.15 -6.09 -30.24
C ALA A 18 6.51 -7.06 -29.23
N GLN A 19 6.62 -8.38 -29.45
CA GLN A 19 6.12 -9.40 -28.54
C GLN A 19 6.86 -9.36 -27.19
N ASP A 20 8.20 -9.26 -27.21
CA ASP A 20 9.00 -9.19 -25.99
C ASP A 20 8.67 -7.92 -25.18
N ASN A 21 8.45 -6.78 -25.86
CA ASN A 21 8.00 -5.56 -25.22
C ASN A 21 6.60 -5.68 -24.61
N TYR A 22 5.67 -6.35 -25.31
CA TYR A 22 4.33 -6.62 -24.81
C TYR A 22 4.36 -7.49 -23.56
N ASP A 23 5.09 -8.61 -23.58
CA ASP A 23 5.22 -9.51 -22.44
C ASP A 23 5.85 -8.79 -21.23
N ALA A 24 6.86 -7.96 -21.48
CA ALA A 24 7.46 -7.15 -20.43
C ALA A 24 6.48 -6.10 -19.86
N ALA A 25 5.60 -5.52 -20.67
CA ALA A 25 4.56 -4.61 -20.21
C ALA A 25 3.49 -5.33 -19.37
N ALA A 26 3.02 -6.49 -19.85
CA ALA A 26 2.05 -7.32 -19.13
C ALA A 26 2.57 -7.78 -17.76
N ASN A 27 3.85 -8.18 -17.69
CA ASN A 27 4.49 -8.53 -16.43
C ASN A 27 4.57 -7.34 -15.46
N ARG A 28 4.91 -6.14 -15.94
CA ARG A 28 4.91 -4.92 -15.10
C ARG A 28 3.52 -4.59 -14.57
N GLN A 29 2.49 -4.72 -15.40
CA GLN A 29 1.11 -4.48 -14.98
C GLN A 29 0.66 -5.49 -13.91
N THR A 30 1.03 -6.76 -14.06
CA THR A 30 0.74 -7.79 -13.06
C THR A 30 1.40 -7.47 -11.71
N VAL A 31 2.70 -7.15 -11.72
CA VAL A 31 3.44 -6.78 -10.50
C VAL A 31 2.84 -5.53 -9.83
N ALA A 32 2.46 -4.51 -10.61
CA ALA A 32 1.86 -3.30 -10.07
C ALA A 32 0.47 -3.58 -9.45
N SER A 33 -0.33 -4.45 -10.07
CA SER A 33 -1.64 -4.85 -9.54
C SER A 33 -1.50 -5.60 -8.22
N ASP A 34 -0.55 -6.54 -8.12
CA ASP A 34 -0.30 -7.29 -6.89
C ASP A 34 0.16 -6.37 -5.75
N ALA A 35 1.04 -5.41 -6.06
CA ALA A 35 1.50 -4.40 -5.10
C ALA A 35 0.34 -3.53 -4.60
N TYR A 36 -0.55 -3.11 -5.50
CA TYR A 36 -1.75 -2.34 -5.15
C TYR A 36 -2.67 -3.12 -4.20
N THR A 37 -3.04 -4.35 -4.55
CA THR A 37 -3.92 -5.18 -3.71
C THR A 37 -3.30 -5.44 -2.33
N LYS A 38 -1.99 -5.65 -2.25
CA LYS A 38 -1.29 -5.80 -0.97
C LYS A 38 -1.35 -4.52 -0.14
N ALA A 39 -1.03 -3.37 -0.73
CA ALA A 39 -1.04 -2.09 -0.03
C ALA A 39 -2.45 -1.72 0.45
N GLU A 40 -3.50 -2.05 -0.33
CA GLU A 40 -4.89 -1.87 0.06
C GLU A 40 -5.24 -2.70 1.31
N ALA A 41 -4.84 -3.97 1.33
CA ALA A 41 -5.06 -4.85 2.47
C ALA A 41 -4.32 -4.34 3.73
N GLU A 42 -3.08 -3.90 3.58
CA GLU A 42 -2.28 -3.33 4.67
C GLU A 42 -2.88 -2.03 5.22
N LEU A 43 -3.36 -1.14 4.35
CA LEU A 43 -4.05 0.09 4.74
C LEU A 43 -5.34 -0.20 5.52
N ASN A 44 -6.13 -1.16 5.07
CA ASN A 44 -7.36 -1.55 5.77
C ASN A 44 -7.05 -2.15 7.15
N ALA A 45 -6.05 -3.01 7.24
CA ALA A 45 -5.60 -3.57 8.51
C ALA A 45 -5.09 -2.49 9.48
N ALA A 46 -4.34 -1.50 8.97
CA ALA A 46 -3.85 -0.38 9.77
C ALA A 46 -5.00 0.48 10.31
N LYS A 47 -6.00 0.80 9.46
CA LYS A 47 -7.20 1.56 9.88
C LYS A 47 -7.99 0.82 10.96
N ASP A 48 -8.11 -0.50 10.84
CA ASP A 48 -8.77 -1.31 11.87
C ASP A 48 -7.98 -1.34 13.20
N ALA A 49 -6.65 -1.38 13.13
CA ALA A 49 -5.80 -1.31 14.32
C ALA A 49 -5.90 0.05 15.00
N GLU A 50 -5.86 1.15 14.23
CA GLU A 50 -6.06 2.50 14.73
C GLU A 50 -7.42 2.65 15.42
N ARG A 51 -8.50 2.17 14.80
CA ARG A 51 -9.83 2.19 15.40
C ARG A 51 -9.89 1.48 16.75
N LYS A 52 -9.23 0.31 16.88
CA LYS A 52 -9.16 -0.43 18.15
C LYS A 52 -8.33 0.32 19.19
N ALA A 53 -7.20 0.90 18.79
CA ALA A 53 -6.35 1.68 19.68
C ALA A 53 -7.07 2.94 20.19
N LYS A 54 -7.80 3.64 19.31
CA LYS A 54 -8.63 4.78 19.69
C LYS A 54 -9.71 4.36 20.69
N ALA A 55 -10.42 3.25 20.45
CA ALA A 55 -11.43 2.77 21.39
C ALA A 55 -10.84 2.42 22.77
N ALA A 56 -9.61 1.90 22.81
CA ALA A 56 -8.90 1.67 24.06
C ALA A 56 -8.50 2.97 24.76
N PHE A 57 -8.06 3.98 24.01
CA PHE A 57 -7.78 5.31 24.53
C PHE A 57 -9.04 5.98 25.10
N ASP A 58 -10.15 5.98 24.35
CA ASP A 58 -11.42 6.57 24.80
C ASP A 58 -11.90 5.94 26.12
N LYS A 59 -11.73 4.61 26.26
CA LYS A 59 -12.04 3.90 27.50
C LYS A 59 -11.11 4.29 28.66
N ALA A 60 -9.80 4.34 28.41
CA ALA A 60 -8.84 4.72 29.45
C ALA A 60 -9.02 6.18 29.89
N GLU A 61 -9.43 7.05 28.96
CA GLU A 61 -9.80 8.43 29.24
C GLU A 61 -11.06 8.52 30.12
N GLU A 62 -12.10 7.71 29.83
CA GLU A 62 -13.28 7.62 30.68
C GLU A 62 -12.94 7.11 32.10
N ASP A 63 -12.12 6.06 32.21
CA ASP A 63 -11.67 5.52 33.51
C ASP A 63 -10.89 6.57 34.32
N TYR A 64 -10.01 7.34 33.67
CA TYR A 64 -9.29 8.45 34.30
C TYR A 64 -10.23 9.56 34.78
N PHE A 65 -11.22 9.94 33.97
CA PHE A 65 -12.20 10.97 34.38
C PHE A 65 -13.08 10.51 35.54
N ASN A 66 -13.48 9.24 35.57
CA ASN A 66 -14.31 8.67 36.63
C ASN A 66 -13.53 8.48 37.94
N GLU A 67 -12.27 8.07 37.85
CA GLU A 67 -11.40 7.87 39.01
C GLU A 67 -9.99 8.43 38.73
N PRO A 68 -9.77 9.73 38.97
CA PRO A 68 -8.47 10.35 38.74
C PRO A 68 -7.44 9.82 39.74
N ASN A 69 -6.54 8.96 39.27
CA ASN A 69 -5.43 8.41 40.04
C ASN A 69 -4.23 8.12 39.12
N GLU A 70 -3.06 7.90 39.72
CA GLU A 70 -1.80 7.69 38.98
C GLU A 70 -1.81 6.45 38.07
N TRP A 71 -2.61 5.43 38.40
CA TRP A 71 -2.72 4.21 37.60
C TRP A 71 -3.55 4.44 36.33
N ASN A 72 -4.66 5.17 36.47
CA ASN A 72 -5.53 5.51 35.34
C ASN A 72 -4.88 6.57 34.44
N ASP A 73 -4.11 7.51 35.00
CA ASP A 73 -3.29 8.45 34.23
C ASP A 73 -2.24 7.70 33.38
N ALA A 74 -1.49 6.78 33.99
CA ALA A 74 -0.52 5.95 33.27
C ALA A 74 -1.18 5.07 32.19
N ALA A 75 -2.35 4.48 32.48
CA ALA A 75 -3.09 3.68 31.51
C ALA A 75 -3.61 4.52 30.33
N GLN A 76 -4.12 5.73 30.60
CA GLN A 76 -4.55 6.67 29.57
C GLN A 76 -3.37 7.06 28.67
N GLN A 77 -2.23 7.43 29.26
CA GLN A 77 -1.03 7.80 28.50
C GLN A 77 -0.52 6.64 27.63
N GLN A 78 -0.47 5.42 28.17
CA GLN A 78 -0.07 4.24 27.39
C GLN A 78 -1.03 3.98 26.22
N ALA A 79 -2.35 4.10 26.45
CA ALA A 79 -3.34 3.93 25.39
C ALA A 79 -3.23 5.03 24.33
N LYS A 80 -2.91 6.26 24.74
CA LYS A 80 -2.65 7.37 23.83
C LYS A 80 -1.42 7.10 22.96
N ASP A 81 -0.31 6.67 23.54
CA ASP A 81 0.92 6.35 22.79
C ASP A 81 0.68 5.21 21.78
N ALA A 82 -0.12 4.22 22.16
CA ALA A 82 -0.54 3.14 21.28
C ALA A 82 -1.41 3.65 20.12
N TRP A 83 -2.36 4.55 20.39
CA TRP A 83 -3.17 5.19 19.36
C TRP A 83 -2.32 6.03 18.41
N ASP A 84 -1.42 6.88 18.93
CA ASP A 84 -0.50 7.69 18.11
C ASP A 84 0.37 6.81 17.19
N THR A 85 0.86 5.68 17.71
CA THR A 85 1.64 4.70 16.92
C THR A 85 0.81 4.06 15.82
N ALA A 86 -0.44 3.70 16.11
CA ALA A 86 -1.36 3.14 15.13
C ALA A 86 -1.72 4.17 14.04
N SER A 87 -1.97 5.43 14.41
CA SER A 87 -2.19 6.53 13.47
C SER A 87 -1.00 6.75 12.55
N ALA A 88 0.23 6.72 13.08
CA ALA A 88 1.44 6.81 12.27
C ALA A 88 1.58 5.62 11.30
N THR A 89 1.12 4.44 11.69
CA THR A 89 1.09 3.26 10.82
C THR A 89 0.08 3.42 9.69
N VAL A 90 -1.10 3.98 9.96
CA VAL A 90 -2.08 4.32 8.93
C VAL A 90 -1.50 5.31 7.92
N THR A 91 -0.80 6.36 8.38
CA THR A 91 -0.16 7.33 7.47
C THR A 91 0.83 6.65 6.53
N LYS A 92 1.69 5.75 7.04
CA LYS A 92 2.66 5.02 6.20
C LYS A 92 1.97 4.07 5.22
N ALA A 93 0.94 3.36 5.66
CA ALA A 93 0.20 2.45 4.80
C ALA A 93 -0.56 3.21 3.70
N GLN A 94 -1.07 4.41 3.99
CA GLN A 94 -1.72 5.26 3.00
C GLN A 94 -0.72 5.72 1.93
N GLN A 95 0.49 6.14 2.34
CA GLN A 95 1.56 6.50 1.40
C GLN A 95 1.92 5.33 0.48
N ALA A 96 2.10 4.13 1.04
CA ALA A 96 2.39 2.93 0.25
C ALA A 96 1.25 2.58 -0.74
N PHE A 97 0.00 2.73 -0.31
CA PHE A 97 -1.16 2.55 -1.18
C PHE A 97 -1.20 3.57 -2.32
N ASP A 98 -0.95 4.85 -2.02
CA ASP A 98 -0.92 5.91 -3.03
C ASP A 98 0.20 5.68 -4.05
N GLU A 99 1.39 5.29 -3.59
CA GLU A 99 2.53 4.92 -4.45
C GLU A 99 2.21 3.71 -5.35
N ALA A 100 1.61 2.66 -4.80
CA ALA A 100 1.20 1.49 -5.57
C ALA A 100 0.11 1.84 -6.60
N ASN A 101 -0.82 2.72 -6.23
CA ASN A 101 -1.87 3.22 -7.11
C ASN A 101 -1.29 4.05 -8.28
N THR A 102 -0.31 4.90 -8.02
CA THR A 102 0.42 5.63 -9.08
C THR A 102 1.19 4.66 -9.98
N ALA A 103 1.85 3.65 -9.44
CA ALA A 103 2.56 2.66 -10.23
C ALA A 103 1.62 1.83 -11.14
N LEU A 104 0.42 1.48 -10.63
CA LEU A 104 -0.58 0.72 -11.39
C LEU A 104 -1.23 1.55 -12.51
N ASN A 105 -1.60 2.80 -12.22
CA ASN A 105 -2.28 3.67 -13.20
C ASN A 105 -1.32 4.42 -14.14
N GLY A 106 -0.02 4.28 -13.91
CA GLY A 106 1.00 5.12 -14.54
C GLY A 106 1.06 6.51 -13.90
N ALA A 107 2.25 7.09 -13.81
CA ALA A 107 2.36 8.53 -13.55
C ALA A 107 1.57 9.27 -14.65
N GLN A 108 0.53 10.01 -14.26
CA GLN A 108 -0.23 10.87 -15.19
C GLN A 108 0.66 11.97 -15.78
#